data_AF-I0H2X3-F1
#
_entry.id   AF-I0H2X3-F1
#
_cell.length_a   1.000
_cell.length_b   1.000
_cell.length_c   1.000
_cell.angle_alpha   90.00
_cell.angle_beta   90.00
_cell.angle_gamma   90.00
#
_symmetry.space_group_name_H-M   'P 1'
#
loop_
_entity.id
_entity.type
_entity.pdbx_description
1 polymer ?
#
loop_
_entity_poly.entity_id
_entity_poly.type
_entity_poly.pdbx_seq_one_letter_code
_entity_poly.pdbx_strand_id
1 'polypeptide(L)'
;MPISEAAAEIFRRDLPFHSVEESDDGRWYIIDGQRLMSVTTAFNAIAKRGLIPWAAGLTAEQAFADLPMLVSASRRPLCDNTWSRCHHDGNESCEKCPCRVCRLCVQKWLADRHERESARRADEGTRVHDVAEWWSFHGVIRDHDTDIAPYVKSFVEYTEDYGLTPDDVLLAEALLIHRDIGAAGQTDGVTRYHAERTEAAAKLVSRILTKRGEPVSWKQAAKRKLTVDLIDDYKTREDDKPKFYPENALQLSGYRHFPTIRVKNSDEEAPMIPVDGGVIIQLRPDGYALRPVLCDQGVYERGFLPALNLYRWLTEEGPASVSSHTFVLPETLAARARKAAKEQATAQSTPPAA
;
A
#
# COMPACT_ATOMS: atom_id res chain seq x y z
N MET A 1 -18.63 16.06 -22.36
CA MET A 1 -20.11 16.14 -22.26
C MET A 1 -20.43 16.20 -20.79
N PRO A 2 -21.24 17.16 -20.30
CA PRO A 2 -21.67 17.12 -18.91
C PRO A 2 -22.48 15.84 -18.70
N ILE A 3 -22.20 15.14 -17.61
CA ILE A 3 -22.87 13.89 -17.25
C ILE A 3 -24.39 14.17 -17.19
N SER A 4 -25.17 13.48 -18.02
CA SER A 4 -26.63 13.67 -18.10
C SER A 4 -27.31 13.30 -16.77
N GLU A 5 -28.43 13.96 -16.43
CA GLU A 5 -29.25 13.67 -15.24
C GLU A 5 -29.57 12.18 -15.02
N ALA A 6 -29.58 11.36 -16.08
CA ALA A 6 -29.74 9.90 -15.99
C ALA A 6 -28.63 9.18 -15.19
N ALA A 7 -27.41 9.72 -15.13
CA ALA A 7 -26.33 9.14 -14.35
C ALA A 7 -26.44 9.48 -12.85
N ALA A 8 -27.15 10.56 -12.49
CA ALA A 8 -27.39 10.90 -11.08
C ALA A 8 -28.31 9.89 -10.38
N GLU A 9 -29.11 9.12 -11.13
CA GLU A 9 -29.99 8.08 -10.59
C GLU A 9 -29.30 6.71 -10.38
N ILE A 10 -28.16 6.46 -11.02
CA ILE A 10 -27.40 5.20 -10.86
C ILE A 10 -26.76 5.10 -9.46
N PHE A 11 -26.49 6.23 -8.81
CA PHE A 11 -25.84 6.31 -7.49
C PHE A 11 -26.72 5.95 -6.27
N ARG A 12 -27.94 5.42 -6.46
CA ARG A 12 -28.89 5.09 -5.37
C ARG A 12 -29.01 3.60 -5.01
N ARG A 13 -28.19 2.70 -5.57
CA ARG A 13 -28.23 1.29 -5.16
C ARG A 13 -27.24 1.01 -4.03
N ASP A 14 -27.78 0.65 -2.86
CA ASP A 14 -27.06 0.08 -1.71
C ASP A 14 -26.58 -1.37 -1.97
N LEU A 15 -26.05 -1.67 -3.15
CA LEU A 15 -25.31 -2.90 -3.40
C LEU A 15 -23.82 -2.58 -3.24
N PRO A 16 -23.05 -3.39 -2.50
CA PRO A 16 -21.62 -3.13 -2.34
C PRO A 16 -20.94 -3.23 -3.71
N PHE A 17 -20.37 -2.11 -4.17
CA PHE A 17 -19.52 -1.98 -5.37
C PHE A 17 -18.57 -3.18 -5.55
N HIS A 18 -18.02 -3.65 -4.43
CA HIS A 18 -17.40 -4.96 -4.20
C HIS A 18 -17.36 -5.18 -2.69
N SER A 19 -17.00 -6.38 -2.23
CA SER A 19 -16.55 -6.55 -0.83
C SER A 19 -15.05 -6.85 -0.79
N VAL A 20 -14.39 -6.33 0.23
CA VAL A 20 -12.97 -6.59 0.50
C VAL A 20 -12.87 -7.59 1.66
N GLU A 21 -12.06 -8.61 1.49
CA GLU A 21 -11.63 -9.52 2.54
C GLU A 21 -10.17 -9.20 2.89
N GLU A 22 -9.92 -8.81 4.14
CA GLU A 22 -8.57 -8.62 4.70
C GLU A 22 -8.24 -9.85 5.56
N SER A 23 -7.10 -10.48 5.29
CA SER A 23 -6.65 -11.70 5.93
C SER A 23 -5.13 -11.63 6.20
N ASP A 24 -4.60 -12.56 7.00
CA ASP A 24 -3.15 -12.67 7.24
C ASP A 24 -2.35 -12.90 5.93
N ASP A 25 -3.01 -13.47 4.91
CA ASP A 25 -2.47 -13.67 3.55
C ASP A 25 -2.69 -12.48 2.60
N GLY A 26 -3.20 -11.35 3.11
CA GLY A 26 -3.37 -10.09 2.40
C GLY A 26 -4.80 -9.75 2.02
N ARG A 27 -4.94 -8.81 1.08
CA ARG A 27 -6.21 -8.23 0.62
C ARG A 27 -6.75 -8.97 -0.59
N TRP A 28 -8.04 -9.30 -0.54
CA TRP A 28 -8.78 -9.90 -1.63
C TRP A 28 -10.05 -9.12 -1.95
N TYR A 29 -10.40 -9.07 -3.23
CA TYR A 29 -11.66 -8.53 -3.73
C TYR A 29 -12.61 -9.68 -3.99
N ILE A 30 -13.84 -9.60 -3.47
CA ILE A 30 -14.92 -10.50 -3.84
C ILE A 30 -15.81 -9.79 -4.85
N ILE A 31 -15.78 -10.25 -6.10
CA ILE A 31 -16.50 -9.64 -7.21
C ILE A 31 -17.31 -10.73 -7.92
N ASP A 32 -18.63 -10.62 -7.86
CA ASP A 32 -19.58 -11.59 -8.43
C ASP A 32 -19.32 -13.03 -7.96
N GLY A 33 -19.01 -13.18 -6.68
CA GLY A 33 -18.70 -14.47 -6.05
C GLY A 33 -17.30 -15.01 -6.34
N GLN A 34 -16.46 -14.30 -7.10
CA GLN A 34 -15.06 -14.67 -7.32
C GLN A 34 -14.15 -13.96 -6.33
N ARG A 35 -13.24 -14.70 -5.70
CA ARG A 35 -12.17 -14.17 -4.82
C ARG A 35 -10.93 -13.86 -5.66
N LEU A 36 -10.58 -12.58 -5.75
CA LEU A 36 -9.51 -12.06 -6.60
C LEU A 36 -8.44 -11.38 -5.74
N MET A 37 -7.17 -11.75 -5.94
CA MET A 37 -6.06 -11.20 -5.17
C MET A 37 -5.82 -9.73 -5.51
N SER A 38 -5.61 -8.88 -4.49
CA SER A 38 -5.20 -7.50 -4.72
C SER A 38 -3.83 -7.42 -5.40
N VAL A 39 -3.69 -6.53 -6.39
CA VAL A 39 -2.40 -6.19 -7.01
C VAL A 39 -1.33 -5.83 -5.96
N THR A 40 -1.69 -5.09 -4.92
CA THR A 40 -0.74 -4.70 -3.87
C THR A 40 -0.32 -5.88 -2.99
N THR A 41 -1.20 -6.87 -2.82
CA THR A 41 -0.94 -8.09 -2.04
C THR A 41 0.09 -8.97 -2.72
N ALA A 42 0.07 -9.06 -4.06
CA ALA A 42 1.11 -9.76 -4.83
C ALA A 42 2.54 -9.26 -4.54
N PHE A 43 2.71 -8.00 -4.12
CA PHE A 43 4.03 -7.43 -3.83
C PHE A 43 4.59 -7.81 -2.46
N ASN A 44 3.81 -8.48 -1.61
CA ASN A 44 4.31 -9.01 -0.34
C ASN A 44 5.36 -10.11 -0.55
N ALA A 45 5.43 -10.73 -1.74
CA ALA A 45 6.53 -11.63 -2.12
C ALA A 45 7.86 -10.89 -2.36
N ILE A 46 7.85 -9.57 -2.53
CA ILE A 46 9.04 -8.78 -2.90
C ILE A 46 9.74 -8.28 -1.63
N ALA A 47 10.99 -8.71 -1.45
CA ALA A 47 11.81 -8.30 -0.31
C ALA A 47 12.22 -6.81 -0.41
N LYS A 48 11.58 -5.98 0.42
CA LYS A 48 11.90 -4.55 0.51
C LYS A 48 13.06 -4.33 1.48
N ARG A 49 14.30 -4.51 1.00
CA ARG A 49 15.53 -4.47 1.80
C ARG A 49 15.67 -3.23 2.70
N GLY A 50 15.10 -2.09 2.30
CA GLY A 50 15.13 -0.84 3.06
C GLY A 50 14.16 -0.77 4.25
N LEU A 51 13.13 -1.61 4.33
CA LEU A 51 12.15 -1.56 5.42
C LEU A 51 12.69 -2.14 6.73
N ILE A 52 13.53 -3.18 6.67
CA ILE A 52 14.16 -3.77 7.85
C ILE A 52 15.03 -2.75 8.61
N PRO A 53 16.02 -2.08 7.99
CA PRO A 53 16.82 -1.08 8.69
C PRO A 53 16.01 0.14 9.12
N TRP A 54 14.97 0.51 8.36
CA TRP A 54 14.06 1.59 8.76
C TRP A 54 13.28 1.24 10.04
N ALA A 55 12.66 0.05 10.11
CA ALA A 55 11.95 -0.41 11.29
C ALA A 55 12.88 -0.52 12.50
N ALA A 56 14.09 -1.08 12.31
CA ALA A 56 15.11 -1.13 13.35
C ALA A 56 15.53 0.26 13.84
N GLY A 57 15.67 1.22 12.92
CA GLY A 57 15.95 2.62 13.23
C GLY A 57 14.87 3.25 14.10
N LEU A 58 13.59 3.14 13.71
CA LEU A 58 12.46 3.66 14.49
C LEU A 58 12.40 3.05 15.89
N THR A 59 12.61 1.74 16.02
CA THR A 59 12.66 1.08 17.32
C THR A 59 13.82 1.60 18.17
N ALA A 60 15.01 1.80 17.59
CA ALA A 60 16.17 2.31 18.30
C ALA A 60 15.98 3.78 18.74
N GLU A 61 15.47 4.63 17.87
CA GLU A 61 15.16 6.04 18.17
C GLU A 61 14.16 6.15 19.32
N GLN A 62 13.07 5.37 19.27
CA GLN A 62 12.08 5.34 20.34
C GLN A 62 12.67 4.83 21.66
N ALA A 63 13.55 3.84 21.61
CA ALA A 63 14.23 3.34 22.81
C ALA A 63 15.07 4.42 23.50
N PHE A 64 15.77 5.26 22.73
CA PHE A 64 16.51 6.39 23.31
C PHE A 64 15.59 7.50 23.82
N ALA A 65 14.51 7.81 23.10
CA ALA A 65 13.51 8.79 23.54
C ALA A 65 12.85 8.39 24.88
N ASP A 66 12.64 7.08 25.10
CA ASP A 66 11.96 6.53 26.27
C ASP A 66 12.89 5.86 27.28
N LEU A 67 14.15 6.26 27.32
CA LEU A 67 15.15 5.64 28.20
C LEU A 67 14.72 5.56 29.68
N PRO A 68 14.07 6.58 30.30
CA PRO A 68 13.57 6.46 31.66
C PRO A 68 12.51 5.35 31.84
N MET A 69 11.64 5.17 30.85
CA MET A 69 10.63 4.11 30.85
C MET A 69 11.29 2.74 30.76
N LEU A 70 12.29 2.58 29.89
CA LEU A 70 13.07 1.35 29.76
C LEU A 70 13.80 0.97 31.05
N VAL A 71 14.47 1.93 31.68
CA VAL A 71 15.16 1.71 32.97
C VAL A 71 14.15 1.29 34.05
N SER A 72 13.01 1.98 34.15
CA SER A 72 11.93 1.62 35.07
C SER A 72 11.41 0.21 34.80
N ALA A 73 11.12 -0.14 33.55
CA ALA A 73 10.58 -1.43 33.14
C ALA A 73 11.56 -2.59 33.37
N SER A 74 12.87 -2.34 33.25
CA SER A 74 13.92 -3.35 33.49
C SER A 74 13.98 -3.85 34.93
N ARG A 75 13.45 -3.07 35.88
CA ARG A 75 13.45 -3.37 37.31
C ARG A 75 12.14 -3.99 37.80
N ARG A 76 11.13 -4.11 36.94
CA ARG A 76 9.81 -4.64 37.30
C ARG A 76 9.74 -6.14 37.01
N PRO A 77 9.07 -6.93 37.88
CA PRO A 77 8.73 -8.31 37.57
C PRO A 77 7.97 -8.42 36.24
N LEU A 78 8.18 -9.53 35.54
CA LEU A 78 7.40 -9.83 34.34
C LEU A 78 5.95 -10.13 34.72
N CYS A 79 5.01 -9.76 33.85
CA CYS A 79 3.59 -9.99 34.11
C CYS A 79 3.06 -11.30 33.51
N ASP A 80 3.94 -12.21 33.07
CA ASP A 80 3.68 -13.55 32.51
C ASP A 80 2.69 -13.66 31.34
N ASN A 81 2.17 -12.53 30.86
CA ASN A 81 1.13 -12.44 29.83
C ASN A 81 1.64 -11.98 28.45
N THR A 82 2.94 -11.81 28.29
CA THR A 82 3.52 -11.25 27.06
C THR A 82 3.99 -12.36 26.12
N TRP A 83 3.67 -12.20 24.82
CA TRP A 83 4.03 -13.03 23.67
C TRP A 83 3.13 -14.20 23.24
N SER A 84 2.03 -14.52 23.92
CA SER A 84 1.18 -15.66 23.46
C SER A 84 -0.31 -15.39 23.25
N ARG A 85 -0.88 -14.22 23.64
CA ARG A 85 -2.37 -14.10 23.69
C ARG A 85 -3.01 -12.73 23.41
N CYS A 86 -2.28 -11.69 23.01
CA CYS A 86 -2.90 -10.40 22.64
C CYS A 86 -2.37 -9.90 21.27
N HIS A 87 -3.21 -10.10 20.23
CA HIS A 87 -3.13 -9.43 18.93
C HIS A 87 -4.18 -8.31 18.96
N HIS A 88 -3.80 -7.13 19.42
CA HIS A 88 -4.64 -5.92 19.39
C HIS A 88 -3.74 -4.72 19.14
N ASP A 89 -4.34 -3.56 18.86
CA ASP A 89 -3.62 -2.31 18.71
C ASP A 89 -2.76 -2.03 19.96
N GLY A 90 -1.48 -1.71 19.75
CA GLY A 90 -0.52 -1.34 20.80
C GLY A 90 -0.92 -0.09 21.59
N ASN A 91 -1.86 0.71 21.09
CA ASN A 91 -2.47 1.85 21.78
C ASN A 91 -3.58 1.44 22.76
N GLU A 92 -4.20 0.28 22.57
CA GLU A 92 -5.33 -0.19 23.38
C GLU A 92 -4.91 -1.11 24.53
N SER A 93 -5.50 -0.91 25.72
CA SER A 93 -5.22 -1.75 26.89
C SER A 93 -6.18 -2.92 26.86
N CYS A 94 -5.72 -4.11 26.47
CA CYS A 94 -6.52 -5.33 26.59
C CYS A 94 -6.50 -5.84 28.04
N GLU A 95 -7.60 -6.43 28.51
CA GLU A 95 -7.68 -7.07 29.84
C GLU A 95 -6.60 -8.15 30.04
N LYS A 96 -6.11 -8.74 28.94
CA LYS A 96 -5.08 -9.80 28.95
C LYS A 96 -3.65 -9.25 29.10
N CYS A 97 -3.42 -7.94 28.98
CA CYS A 97 -2.10 -7.33 29.13
C CYS A 97 -2.17 -5.97 29.87
N PRO A 98 -2.62 -5.95 31.15
CA PRO A 98 -2.85 -4.71 31.89
C PRO A 98 -1.53 -4.04 32.33
N CYS A 99 -0.42 -4.77 32.32
CA CYS A 99 0.78 -4.33 33.02
C CYS A 99 1.48 -3.17 32.29
N ARG A 100 1.64 -3.21 30.96
CA ARG A 100 2.21 -2.14 30.07
C ARG A 100 3.57 -1.53 30.45
N VAL A 101 4.12 -1.92 31.59
CA VAL A 101 5.25 -1.29 32.26
C VAL A 101 6.37 -2.28 32.55
N CYS A 102 6.15 -3.59 32.35
CA CYS A 102 7.19 -4.59 32.50
C CYS A 102 8.10 -4.60 31.25
N ARG A 103 9.31 -5.15 31.40
CA ARG A 103 10.30 -5.22 30.32
C ARG A 103 9.76 -5.78 29.00
N LEU A 104 9.00 -6.88 29.03
CA LEU A 104 8.50 -7.51 27.81
C LEU A 104 7.39 -6.69 27.11
N CYS A 105 6.55 -5.99 27.88
CA CYS A 105 5.52 -5.11 27.32
C CYS A 105 6.16 -3.91 26.62
N VAL A 106 7.13 -3.26 27.27
CA VAL A 106 7.85 -2.13 26.69
C VAL A 106 8.64 -2.57 25.47
N GLN A 107 9.28 -3.75 25.50
CA GLN A 107 9.97 -4.32 24.33
C GLN A 107 9.02 -4.51 23.14
N LYS A 108 7.82 -5.07 23.35
CA LYS A 108 6.83 -5.22 22.27
C LYS A 108 6.36 -3.86 21.76
N TRP A 109 6.02 -2.93 22.65
CA TRP A 109 5.59 -1.59 22.25
C TRP A 109 6.63 -0.83 21.41
N LEU A 110 7.92 -1.01 21.72
CA LEU A 110 9.05 -0.50 20.92
C LEU A 110 9.20 -1.22 19.58
N ALA A 111 9.06 -2.55 19.56
CA ALA A 111 9.11 -3.34 18.32
C ALA A 111 7.99 -2.93 17.36
N ASP A 112 6.77 -2.74 17.87
CA ASP A 112 5.58 -2.37 17.09
C ASP A 112 5.57 -0.87 16.69
N ARG A 113 6.61 -0.09 17.02
CA ARG A 113 6.67 1.35 16.66
C ARG A 113 6.54 1.58 15.16
N HIS A 114 7.19 0.73 14.38
CA HIS A 114 7.18 0.80 12.92
C HIS A 114 5.78 0.50 12.35
N GLU A 115 5.03 -0.42 12.96
CA GLU A 115 3.65 -0.74 12.55
C GLU A 115 2.72 0.46 12.77
N ARG A 116 2.80 1.11 13.95
CA ARG A 116 2.04 2.34 14.24
C ARG A 116 2.38 3.48 13.28
N GLU A 117 3.66 3.59 12.94
CA GLU A 117 4.13 4.56 11.95
C GLU A 117 3.55 4.26 10.57
N SER A 118 3.63 3.00 10.12
CA SER A 118 3.01 2.58 8.86
C SER A 118 1.50 2.82 8.83
N ALA A 119 0.79 2.54 9.93
CA ALA A 119 -0.65 2.77 10.03
C ALA A 119 -1.01 4.26 9.94
N ARG A 120 -0.31 5.13 10.68
CA ARG A 120 -0.47 6.59 10.58
C ARG A 120 -0.27 7.07 9.14
N ARG A 121 0.82 6.62 8.51
CA ARG A 121 1.14 7.00 7.12
C ARG A 121 0.13 6.49 6.11
N ALA A 122 -0.48 5.32 6.34
CA ALA A 122 -1.54 4.78 5.50
C ALA A 122 -2.84 5.58 5.65
N ASP A 123 -3.22 5.97 6.86
CA ASP A 123 -4.36 6.84 7.13
C ASP A 123 -4.21 8.21 6.44
N GLU A 124 -3.07 8.87 6.63
CA GLU A 124 -2.77 10.15 5.97
C GLU A 124 -2.84 10.03 4.44
N GLY A 125 -2.30 8.94 3.89
CA GLY A 125 -2.39 8.66 2.46
C GLY A 125 -3.84 8.54 1.98
N THR A 126 -4.67 7.80 2.72
CA THR A 126 -6.09 7.60 2.40
C THR A 126 -6.85 8.93 2.40
N ARG A 127 -6.68 9.76 3.43
CA ARG A 127 -7.34 11.07 3.50
C ARG A 127 -6.92 12.02 2.37
N VAL A 128 -5.67 11.93 1.89
CA VAL A 128 -5.21 12.70 0.72
C VAL A 128 -5.83 12.19 -0.57
N HIS A 129 -5.98 10.87 -0.72
CA HIS A 129 -6.69 10.27 -1.86
C HIS A 129 -8.16 10.70 -1.89
N ASP A 130 -8.85 10.72 -0.76
CA ASP A 130 -10.23 11.20 -0.66
C ASP A 130 -10.38 12.65 -1.16
N VAL A 131 -9.39 13.50 -0.92
CA VAL A 131 -9.38 14.89 -1.43
C VAL A 131 -9.17 14.93 -2.94
N ALA A 132 -8.23 14.14 -3.47
CA ALA A 132 -7.96 14.07 -4.91
C ALA A 132 -9.16 13.48 -5.68
N GLU A 133 -9.77 12.41 -5.15
CA GLU A 133 -11.00 11.82 -5.66
C GLU A 133 -12.11 12.88 -5.66
N TRP A 134 -12.35 13.55 -4.53
CA TRP A 134 -13.39 14.56 -4.45
C TRP A 134 -13.20 15.68 -5.48
N TRP A 135 -11.97 16.16 -5.65
CA TRP A 135 -11.64 17.15 -6.66
C TRP A 135 -11.93 16.65 -8.08
N SER A 136 -11.63 15.38 -8.38
CA SER A 136 -11.89 14.81 -9.71
C SER A 136 -13.37 14.82 -10.10
N PHE A 137 -14.28 14.70 -9.13
CA PHE A 137 -15.72 14.72 -9.37
C PHE A 137 -16.34 16.11 -9.29
N HIS A 138 -15.82 16.99 -8.42
CA HIS A 138 -16.50 18.23 -8.05
C HIS A 138 -15.74 19.49 -8.47
N GLY A 139 -14.46 19.39 -8.86
CA GLY A 139 -13.61 20.52 -9.20
C GLY A 139 -13.27 21.47 -8.07
N VAL A 140 -13.54 21.08 -6.82
CA VAL A 140 -13.24 21.85 -5.62
C VAL A 140 -12.46 20.99 -4.64
N ILE A 141 -11.62 21.61 -3.82
CA ILE A 141 -10.90 20.92 -2.75
C ILE A 141 -11.84 20.74 -1.56
N ARG A 142 -11.97 19.50 -1.08
CA ARG A 142 -12.76 19.18 0.11
C ARG A 142 -12.09 19.72 1.38
N ASP A 143 -12.90 20.04 2.38
CA ASP A 143 -12.40 20.25 3.74
C ASP A 143 -11.58 19.04 4.21
N HIS A 144 -10.46 19.32 4.87
CA HIS A 144 -9.48 18.33 5.28
C HIS A 144 -8.78 18.76 6.56
N ASP A 145 -8.19 17.80 7.26
CA ASP A 145 -7.48 18.03 8.50
C ASP A 145 -6.15 18.79 8.27
N THR A 146 -5.72 19.51 9.29
CA THR A 146 -4.54 20.38 9.21
C THR A 146 -3.22 19.62 9.05
N ASP A 147 -3.17 18.35 9.46
CA ASP A 147 -1.99 17.49 9.34
C ASP A 147 -1.73 17.05 7.89
N ILE A 148 -2.78 16.92 7.06
CA ILE A 148 -2.63 16.59 5.64
C ILE A 148 -2.60 17.80 4.70
N ALA A 149 -2.88 19.01 5.22
CA ALA A 149 -2.92 20.25 4.44
C ALA A 149 -1.66 20.50 3.57
N PRO A 150 -0.43 20.19 4.01
CA PRO A 150 0.75 20.34 3.15
C PRO A 150 0.72 19.45 1.89
N TYR A 151 0.18 18.23 1.99
CA TYR A 151 0.05 17.34 0.82
C TYR A 151 -1.07 17.79 -0.11
N VAL A 152 -2.18 18.26 0.44
CA VAL A 152 -3.30 18.81 -0.34
C VAL A 152 -2.85 20.05 -1.11
N LYS A 153 -2.07 20.92 -0.47
CA LYS A 153 -1.44 22.06 -1.15
C LYS A 153 -0.60 21.61 -2.34
N SER A 154 0.27 20.61 -2.15
CA SER A 154 1.10 20.07 -3.24
C SER A 154 0.30 19.40 -4.35
N PHE A 155 -0.86 18.83 -4.03
CA PHE A 155 -1.81 18.33 -5.04
C PHE A 155 -2.40 19.47 -5.87
N VAL A 156 -2.83 20.56 -5.22
CA VAL A 156 -3.34 21.76 -5.92
C VAL A 156 -2.26 22.33 -6.84
N GLU A 157 -1.05 22.55 -6.33
CA GLU A 157 0.09 23.03 -7.14
C GLU A 157 0.36 22.12 -8.35
N TYR A 158 0.29 20.80 -8.16
CA TYR A 158 0.39 19.83 -9.25
C TYR A 158 -0.72 20.02 -10.31
N THR A 159 -1.98 20.13 -9.88
CA THR A 159 -3.09 20.30 -10.84
C THR A 159 -2.96 21.62 -11.62
N GLU A 160 -2.56 22.70 -10.96
CA GLU A 160 -2.34 24.01 -11.58
C GLU A 160 -1.16 24.00 -12.56
N ASP A 161 -0.01 23.46 -12.15
CA ASP A 161 1.20 23.42 -12.96
C ASP A 161 1.03 22.63 -14.26
N TYR A 162 0.19 21.61 -14.25
CA TYR A 162 -0.14 20.80 -15.43
C TYR A 162 -1.42 21.27 -16.15
N GLY A 163 -2.08 22.30 -15.62
CA GLY A 163 -3.31 22.86 -16.18
C GLY A 163 -4.45 21.83 -16.21
N LEU A 164 -4.52 20.95 -15.21
CA LEU A 164 -5.53 19.90 -15.12
C LEU A 164 -6.86 20.46 -14.62
N THR A 165 -7.94 19.91 -15.15
CA THR A 165 -9.31 20.13 -14.71
C THR A 165 -9.98 18.79 -14.44
N PRO A 166 -11.11 18.76 -13.70
CA PRO A 166 -11.89 17.53 -13.49
C PRO A 166 -12.22 16.77 -14.78
N ASP A 167 -12.52 17.50 -15.86
CA ASP A 167 -12.83 16.92 -17.18
C ASP A 167 -11.67 16.11 -17.80
N ASP A 168 -10.44 16.27 -17.28
CA ASP A 168 -9.28 15.51 -17.73
C ASP A 168 -9.15 14.15 -17.03
N VAL A 169 -9.86 13.95 -15.92
CA VAL A 169 -9.88 12.68 -15.18
C VAL A 169 -10.86 11.75 -15.88
N LEU A 170 -10.32 10.80 -16.63
CA LEU A 170 -11.09 9.83 -17.42
C LEU A 170 -11.63 8.69 -16.56
N LEU A 171 -10.96 8.41 -15.45
CA LEU A 171 -11.30 7.38 -14.48
C LEU A 171 -10.77 7.81 -13.10
N ALA A 172 -11.54 7.60 -12.04
CA ALA A 172 -11.11 7.83 -10.66
C ALA A 172 -11.60 6.68 -9.76
N GLU A 173 -10.73 6.19 -8.88
CA GLU A 173 -11.04 5.19 -7.85
C GLU A 173 -11.77 3.93 -8.38
N ALA A 174 -11.51 3.54 -9.63
CA ALA A 174 -12.18 2.42 -10.27
C ALA A 174 -11.48 1.09 -9.99
N LEU A 175 -12.27 0.02 -9.96
CA LEU A 175 -11.74 -1.34 -9.92
C LEU A 175 -11.25 -1.76 -11.29
N LEU A 176 -10.09 -2.39 -11.29
CA LEU A 176 -9.50 -3.05 -12.43
C LEU A 176 -9.51 -4.56 -12.13
N ILE A 177 -9.99 -5.34 -13.09
CA ILE A 177 -10.30 -6.76 -12.88
C ILE A 177 -9.66 -7.59 -13.99
N HIS A 178 -8.96 -8.66 -13.59
CA HIS A 178 -8.48 -9.70 -14.50
C HIS A 178 -8.81 -11.09 -13.93
N ARG A 179 -9.96 -11.62 -14.34
CA ARG A 179 -10.53 -12.87 -13.80
C ARG A 179 -9.70 -14.10 -14.13
N ASP A 180 -9.18 -14.20 -15.35
CA ASP A 180 -8.40 -15.38 -15.78
C ASP A 180 -7.12 -15.59 -14.97
N ILE A 181 -6.50 -14.50 -14.55
CA ILE A 181 -5.35 -14.54 -13.65
C ILE A 181 -5.77 -14.30 -12.20
N GLY A 182 -7.05 -14.30 -11.84
CA GLY A 182 -7.55 -14.18 -10.46
C GLY A 182 -7.16 -12.91 -9.70
N ALA A 183 -6.94 -11.79 -10.37
CA ALA A 183 -6.41 -10.57 -9.74
C ALA A 183 -7.33 -9.36 -9.95
N ALA A 184 -7.32 -8.44 -8.98
CA ALA A 184 -8.03 -7.17 -9.04
C ALA A 184 -7.26 -6.07 -8.29
N GLY A 185 -7.62 -4.81 -8.51
CA GLY A 185 -7.08 -3.70 -7.74
C GLY A 185 -7.83 -2.41 -8.02
N GLN A 186 -7.59 -1.40 -7.19
CA GLN A 186 -8.19 -0.09 -7.33
C GLN A 186 -7.12 0.89 -7.81
N THR A 187 -7.43 1.62 -8.89
CA THR A 187 -6.55 2.67 -9.41
C THR A 187 -6.97 4.02 -8.86
N ASP A 188 -6.00 4.87 -8.57
CA ASP A 188 -6.28 6.25 -8.15
C ASP A 188 -6.97 7.00 -9.29
N GLY A 189 -6.45 6.86 -10.52
CA GLY A 189 -7.15 7.35 -11.70
C GLY A 189 -6.48 7.05 -13.05
N VAL A 190 -7.10 7.59 -14.10
CA VAL A 190 -6.49 7.80 -15.41
C VAL A 190 -6.72 9.26 -15.81
N THR A 191 -5.62 9.97 -16.05
CA THR A 191 -5.64 11.41 -16.32
C THR A 191 -5.10 11.73 -17.71
N ARG A 192 -5.83 12.59 -18.45
CA ARG A 192 -5.41 13.13 -19.75
C ARG A 192 -4.58 14.40 -19.58
N TYR A 193 -3.36 14.39 -20.11
CA TYR A 193 -2.49 15.56 -20.12
C TYR A 193 -2.49 16.23 -21.48
N HIS A 194 -2.70 17.55 -21.49
CA HIS A 194 -2.78 18.39 -22.68
C HIS A 194 -1.50 19.22 -22.86
N ALA A 195 -0.74 18.99 -23.94
CA ALA A 195 0.54 19.66 -24.15
C ALA A 195 0.43 21.19 -24.32
N GLU A 196 -0.71 21.70 -24.75
CA GLU A 196 -0.93 23.11 -25.02
C GLU A 196 -1.28 23.94 -23.78
N ARG A 197 -1.60 23.31 -22.65
CA ARG A 197 -2.07 24.02 -21.46
C ARG A 197 -0.95 24.69 -20.69
N THR A 198 0.13 23.97 -20.42
CA THR A 198 1.29 24.49 -19.70
C THR A 198 2.60 23.94 -20.27
N GLU A 199 3.71 24.61 -19.97
CA GLU A 199 5.03 24.10 -20.34
C GLU A 199 5.36 22.78 -19.65
N ALA A 200 4.92 22.59 -18.41
CA ALA A 200 5.11 21.33 -17.67
C ALA A 200 4.36 20.17 -18.34
N ALA A 201 3.10 20.38 -18.72
CA ALA A 201 2.32 19.39 -19.47
C ALA A 201 2.95 19.08 -20.83
N ALA A 202 3.40 20.10 -21.58
CA ALA A 202 4.10 19.91 -22.85
C ALA A 202 5.34 19.02 -22.72
N LYS A 203 6.14 19.24 -21.67
CA LYS A 203 7.34 18.45 -21.37
C LYS A 203 7.01 17.01 -20.99
N LEU A 204 5.96 16.79 -20.21
CA LEU A 204 5.50 15.45 -19.85
C LEU A 204 5.02 14.68 -21.10
N VAL A 205 4.10 15.26 -21.88
CA VAL A 205 3.56 14.66 -23.12
C VAL A 205 4.70 14.28 -24.06
N SER A 206 5.61 15.22 -24.34
CA SER A 206 6.79 14.98 -25.18
C SER A 206 7.66 13.82 -24.68
N ARG A 207 7.86 13.72 -23.35
CA ARG A 207 8.66 12.65 -22.75
C ARG A 207 7.99 11.28 -22.87
N ILE A 208 6.68 11.20 -22.69
CA ILE A 208 5.91 9.95 -22.85
C ILE A 208 5.96 9.48 -24.30
N LEU A 209 5.64 10.36 -25.26
CA LEU A 209 5.67 10.02 -26.69
C LEU A 209 7.07 9.59 -27.14
N THR A 210 8.12 10.26 -26.67
CA THR A 210 9.50 9.85 -26.96
C THR A 210 9.80 8.45 -26.43
N LYS A 211 9.36 8.11 -25.20
CA LYS A 211 9.52 6.77 -24.64
C LYS A 211 8.78 5.69 -25.42
N ARG A 212 7.72 6.05 -26.14
CA ARG A 212 6.94 5.15 -27.01
C ARG A 212 7.52 5.00 -28.42
N GLY A 213 8.65 5.66 -28.71
CA GLY A 213 9.26 5.62 -30.04
C GLY A 213 8.78 6.72 -31.00
N GLU A 214 8.04 7.71 -30.49
CA GLU A 214 7.56 8.87 -31.26
C GLU A 214 8.23 10.16 -30.76
N PRO A 215 9.53 10.37 -31.04
CA PRO A 215 10.25 11.53 -30.55
C PRO A 215 9.66 12.83 -31.09
N VAL A 216 9.20 13.69 -30.18
CA VAL A 216 8.65 15.02 -30.48
C VAL A 216 9.15 16.00 -29.43
N SER A 217 9.59 17.19 -29.83
CA SER A 217 9.96 18.22 -28.85
C SER A 217 8.72 18.74 -28.12
N TRP A 218 8.87 19.18 -26.87
CA TRP A 218 7.75 19.75 -26.10
C TRP A 218 7.08 20.95 -26.80
N LYS A 219 7.85 21.79 -27.50
CA LYS A 219 7.30 22.90 -28.31
C LYS A 219 6.43 22.41 -29.46
N GLN A 220 6.84 21.32 -30.13
CA GLN A 220 6.04 20.70 -31.18
C GLN A 220 4.81 20.00 -30.60
N ALA A 221 4.92 19.34 -29.44
CA ALA A 221 3.78 18.74 -28.76
C ALA A 221 2.72 19.80 -28.42
N ALA A 222 3.12 20.93 -27.84
CA ALA A 222 2.24 22.05 -27.54
C ALA A 222 1.62 22.66 -28.80
N LYS A 223 2.44 22.95 -29.83
CA LYS A 223 1.94 23.50 -31.11
C LYS A 223 0.92 22.58 -31.79
N ARG A 224 1.11 21.27 -31.68
CA ARG A 224 0.23 20.24 -32.25
C ARG A 224 -0.92 19.85 -31.33
N LYS A 225 -1.00 20.41 -30.11
CA LYS A 225 -2.01 20.09 -29.09
C LYS A 225 -2.11 18.59 -28.82
N LEU A 226 -0.95 17.93 -28.70
CA LEU A 226 -0.90 16.49 -28.43
C LEU A 226 -1.34 16.21 -27.00
N THR A 227 -2.00 15.07 -26.80
CA THR A 227 -2.41 14.57 -25.49
C THR A 227 -1.73 13.24 -25.19
N VAL A 228 -1.63 12.90 -23.91
CA VAL A 228 -1.40 11.52 -23.46
C VAL A 228 -2.33 11.18 -22.30
N ASP A 229 -2.81 9.95 -22.27
CA ASP A 229 -3.65 9.41 -21.20
C ASP A 229 -2.78 8.49 -20.33
N LEU A 230 -2.61 8.84 -19.06
CA LEU A 230 -1.72 8.11 -18.15
C LEU A 230 -2.51 7.56 -16.97
N ILE A 231 -2.23 6.32 -16.60
CA ILE A 231 -2.69 5.78 -15.32
C ILE A 231 -1.88 6.38 -14.18
N ASP A 232 -2.56 6.95 -13.18
CA ASP A 232 -1.95 7.66 -12.07
C ASP A 232 -1.93 6.87 -10.76
N ASP A 233 -0.90 7.15 -9.97
CA ASP A 233 -0.68 6.62 -8.62
C ASP A 233 -0.15 7.76 -7.73
N TYR A 234 -1.02 8.32 -6.88
CA TYR A 234 -0.69 9.28 -5.85
C TYR A 234 0.01 8.59 -4.68
N LYS A 235 1.07 9.23 -4.20
CA LYS A 235 1.86 8.77 -3.06
C LYS A 235 2.20 9.94 -2.16
N THR A 236 2.05 9.78 -0.85
CA THR A 236 2.47 10.80 0.13
C THR A 236 3.85 10.47 0.70
N ARG A 237 4.65 11.51 0.98
CA ARG A 237 5.97 11.35 1.61
C ARG A 237 6.32 12.58 2.45
N GLU A 238 6.71 12.37 3.71
CA GLU A 238 7.13 13.46 4.62
C GLU A 238 8.48 14.07 4.28
N ASP A 239 9.42 13.22 3.87
CA ASP A 239 10.80 13.60 3.54
C ASP A 239 10.84 14.40 2.23
N ASP A 240 11.62 15.48 2.22
CA ASP A 240 11.74 16.47 1.14
C ASP A 240 12.32 15.90 -0.17
N LYS A 241 12.99 14.75 -0.12
CA LYS A 241 13.59 14.14 -1.31
C LYS A 241 12.65 13.13 -1.91
N PRO A 242 12.36 13.21 -3.23
CA PRO A 242 11.52 12.21 -3.86
C PRO A 242 12.15 10.81 -3.82
N LYS A 243 11.35 9.80 -3.51
CA LYS A 243 11.74 8.38 -3.55
C LYS A 243 10.62 7.55 -4.16
N PHE A 244 10.95 6.85 -5.23
CA PHE A 244 10.03 5.98 -5.97
C PHE A 244 10.51 4.53 -5.86
N TYR A 245 9.57 3.60 -5.71
CA TYR A 245 9.86 2.18 -5.60
C TYR A 245 9.59 1.49 -6.95
N PRO A 246 10.44 0.54 -7.40
CA PRO A 246 10.19 -0.21 -8.63
C PRO A 246 8.81 -0.89 -8.67
N GLU A 247 8.28 -1.29 -7.53
CA GLU A 247 6.97 -1.93 -7.36
C GLU A 247 5.82 -1.02 -7.80
N ASN A 248 5.96 0.31 -7.73
CA ASN A 248 4.96 1.22 -8.29
C ASN A 248 4.80 1.01 -9.81
N ALA A 249 5.88 0.69 -10.53
CA ALA A 249 5.80 0.36 -11.94
C ALA A 249 5.09 -0.98 -12.18
N LEU A 250 5.29 -1.96 -11.29
CA LEU A 250 4.56 -3.24 -11.33
C LEU A 250 3.07 -3.05 -11.07
N GLN A 251 2.70 -2.18 -10.14
CA GLN A 251 1.31 -1.84 -9.83
C GLN A 251 0.60 -1.28 -11.05
N LEU A 252 1.14 -0.18 -11.60
CA LEU A 252 0.58 0.48 -12.77
C LEU A 252 0.62 -0.40 -14.01
N SER A 253 1.59 -1.31 -14.11
CA SER A 253 1.63 -2.33 -15.16
C SER A 253 0.55 -3.39 -14.99
N GLY A 254 0.26 -3.86 -13.78
CA GLY A 254 -0.87 -4.77 -13.55
C GLY A 254 -2.16 -4.10 -14.03
N TYR A 255 -2.41 -2.91 -13.50
CA TYR A 255 -3.59 -2.11 -13.81
C TYR A 255 -3.79 -1.85 -15.30
N ARG A 256 -2.75 -1.39 -16.01
CA ARG A 256 -2.82 -1.10 -17.44
C ARG A 256 -3.19 -2.32 -18.30
N HIS A 257 -2.83 -3.52 -17.88
CA HIS A 257 -3.02 -4.76 -18.64
C HIS A 257 -4.23 -5.57 -18.17
N PHE A 258 -4.98 -5.07 -17.18
CA PHE A 258 -6.23 -5.71 -16.81
C PHE A 258 -7.31 -5.39 -17.85
N PRO A 259 -8.08 -6.38 -18.31
CA PRO A 259 -9.01 -6.20 -19.43
C PRO A 259 -10.26 -5.41 -19.05
N THR A 260 -10.62 -5.37 -17.76
CA THR A 260 -11.92 -4.90 -17.30
C THR A 260 -11.78 -3.79 -16.27
N ILE A 261 -12.58 -2.74 -16.42
CA ILE A 261 -12.83 -1.70 -15.42
C ILE A 261 -14.24 -1.87 -14.85
N ARG A 262 -14.43 -1.52 -13.57
CA ARG A 262 -15.74 -1.27 -12.95
C ARG A 262 -15.66 0.04 -12.19
N VAL A 263 -16.46 1.03 -12.60
CA VAL A 263 -16.44 2.38 -12.02
C VAL A 263 -17.08 2.37 -10.64
N LYS A 264 -16.52 3.11 -9.68
CA LYS A 264 -17.04 3.22 -8.31
C LYS A 264 -18.53 3.58 -8.31
N ASN A 265 -19.30 2.89 -7.48
CA ASN A 265 -20.76 3.01 -7.37
C ASN A 265 -21.53 2.61 -8.65
N SER A 266 -20.90 1.83 -9.54
CA SER A 266 -21.56 1.18 -10.68
C SER A 266 -21.34 -0.32 -10.65
N ASP A 267 -22.36 -1.07 -11.06
CA ASP A 267 -22.28 -2.51 -11.31
C ASP A 267 -21.84 -2.81 -12.75
N GLU A 268 -21.67 -1.78 -13.58
CA GLU A 268 -21.31 -1.93 -14.99
C GLU A 268 -19.81 -2.16 -15.16
N GLU A 269 -19.48 -3.25 -15.84
CA GLU A 269 -18.14 -3.52 -16.33
C GLU A 269 -17.96 -2.95 -17.75
N ALA A 270 -16.79 -2.37 -18.01
CA ALA A 270 -16.40 -1.94 -19.34
C ALA A 270 -14.96 -2.40 -19.65
N PRO A 271 -14.55 -2.43 -20.92
CA PRO A 271 -13.15 -2.67 -21.28
C PRO A 271 -12.24 -1.59 -20.69
N MET A 272 -11.04 -1.98 -20.26
CA MET A 272 -10.02 -1.03 -19.81
C MET A 272 -9.73 0.00 -20.90
N ILE A 273 -9.75 1.28 -20.50
CA ILE A 273 -9.47 2.37 -21.42
C ILE A 273 -7.99 2.31 -21.87
N PRO A 274 -7.71 2.53 -23.17
CA PRO A 274 -6.33 2.59 -23.64
C PRO A 274 -5.55 3.71 -22.94
N VAL A 275 -4.39 3.37 -22.37
CA VAL A 275 -3.47 4.34 -21.76
C VAL A 275 -2.09 4.28 -22.41
N ASP A 276 -1.44 5.44 -22.50
CA ASP A 276 -0.15 5.63 -23.15
C ASP A 276 1.03 5.26 -22.23
N GLY A 277 0.80 5.19 -20.93
CA GLY A 277 1.79 4.88 -19.92
C GLY A 277 1.24 5.04 -18.51
N GLY A 278 2.14 5.08 -17.53
CA GLY A 278 1.80 5.32 -16.13
C GLY A 278 2.66 6.40 -15.52
N VAL A 279 2.15 7.02 -14.47
CA VAL A 279 2.80 8.11 -13.76
C VAL A 279 2.59 7.96 -12.26
N ILE A 280 3.66 8.16 -11.48
CA ILE A 280 3.56 8.30 -10.03
C ILE A 280 3.64 9.78 -9.69
N ILE A 281 2.68 10.26 -8.90
CA ILE A 281 2.65 11.62 -8.38
C ILE A 281 2.94 11.53 -6.88
N GLN A 282 4.15 11.91 -6.48
CA GLN A 282 4.53 11.94 -5.08
C GLN A 282 4.31 13.33 -4.49
N LEU A 283 3.31 13.45 -3.63
CA LEU A 283 2.95 14.64 -2.87
C LEU A 283 3.77 14.71 -1.58
N ARG A 284 4.36 15.86 -1.30
CA ARG A 284 5.21 16.12 -0.14
C ARG A 284 4.88 17.47 0.49
N PRO A 285 5.29 17.75 1.74
CA PRO A 285 5.06 19.06 2.34
C PRO A 285 5.75 20.22 1.61
N ASP A 286 6.85 19.97 0.89
CA ASP A 286 7.65 20.96 0.16
C ASP A 286 7.25 21.14 -1.31
N GLY A 287 6.29 20.35 -1.80
CA GLY A 287 5.83 20.35 -3.20
C GLY A 287 5.56 18.93 -3.68
N TYR A 288 5.70 18.69 -4.98
CA TYR A 288 5.44 17.37 -5.56
C TYR A 288 6.58 16.91 -6.49
N ALA A 289 6.57 15.62 -6.83
CA ALA A 289 7.40 15.08 -7.90
C ALA A 289 6.60 14.12 -8.77
N LEU A 290 6.74 14.28 -10.09
CA LEU A 290 6.08 13.46 -11.08
C LEU A 290 7.09 12.52 -11.75
N ARG A 291 6.80 11.22 -11.77
CA ARG A 291 7.69 10.19 -12.33
C ARG A 291 6.95 9.32 -13.34
N PRO A 292 7.23 9.48 -14.64
CA PRO A 292 6.76 8.54 -15.65
C PRO A 292 7.40 7.17 -15.45
N VAL A 293 6.59 6.12 -15.32
CA VAL A 293 7.06 4.74 -15.17
C VAL A 293 6.93 3.95 -16.46
N LEU A 294 7.67 2.85 -16.54
CA LEU A 294 7.51 1.85 -17.59
C LEU A 294 6.43 0.86 -17.13
N CYS A 295 5.35 0.75 -17.90
CA CYS A 295 4.25 -0.20 -17.67
C CYS A 295 3.94 -0.96 -18.97
N ASP A 296 4.98 -1.31 -19.72
CA ASP A 296 4.83 -2.05 -20.98
C ASP A 296 4.59 -3.55 -20.73
N GLN A 297 4.38 -4.30 -21.82
CA GLN A 297 4.21 -5.74 -21.78
C GLN A 297 5.36 -6.44 -21.05
N GLY A 298 6.59 -5.95 -21.20
CA GLY A 298 7.77 -6.54 -20.59
C GLY A 298 7.80 -6.39 -19.07
N VAL A 299 7.28 -5.29 -18.52
CA VAL A 299 7.10 -5.09 -17.08
C VAL A 299 5.96 -5.95 -16.53
N TYR A 300 4.87 -6.08 -17.30
CA TYR A 300 3.74 -6.92 -16.94
C TYR A 300 4.12 -8.40 -16.86
N GLU A 301 4.67 -8.95 -17.94
CA GLU A 301 4.96 -10.38 -18.08
C GLU A 301 6.16 -10.84 -17.23
N ARG A 302 7.19 -10.01 -17.09
CA ARG A 302 8.44 -10.40 -16.41
C ARG A 302 8.55 -9.85 -14.98
N GLY A 303 7.67 -8.94 -14.61
CA GLY A 303 7.64 -8.31 -13.29
C GLY A 303 6.37 -8.65 -12.51
N PHE A 304 5.22 -8.17 -12.99
CA PHE A 304 3.95 -8.29 -12.29
C PHE A 304 3.46 -9.75 -12.18
N LEU A 305 3.36 -10.48 -13.31
CA LEU A 305 2.85 -11.85 -13.29
C LEU A 305 3.73 -12.80 -12.44
N PRO A 306 5.07 -12.75 -12.49
CA PRO A 306 5.90 -13.55 -11.61
C PRO A 306 5.72 -13.23 -10.12
N ALA A 307 5.54 -11.95 -9.76
CA ALA A 307 5.27 -11.56 -8.38
C ALA A 307 3.92 -12.11 -7.89
N LEU A 308 2.87 -11.99 -8.71
CA LEU A 308 1.54 -12.55 -8.45
C LEU A 308 1.60 -14.06 -8.24
N ASN A 309 2.23 -14.79 -9.17
CA ASN A 309 2.31 -16.24 -9.12
C ASN A 309 3.15 -16.72 -7.92
N LEU A 310 4.26 -16.04 -7.61
CA LEU A 310 5.08 -16.38 -6.45
C LEU A 310 4.30 -16.18 -5.15
N TYR A 311 3.59 -15.05 -5.01
CA TYR A 311 2.84 -14.79 -3.79
C TYR A 311 1.69 -15.78 -3.60
N ARG A 312 0.96 -16.12 -4.66
CA ARG A 312 -0.05 -17.19 -4.61
C ARG A 312 0.52 -18.52 -4.18
N TRP A 313 1.63 -18.93 -4.79
CA TRP A 313 2.29 -20.15 -4.38
C TRP A 313 2.65 -20.10 -2.88
N LEU A 314 3.20 -18.98 -2.39
CA LEU A 314 3.54 -18.81 -0.98
C LEU A 314 2.33 -18.95 -0.03
N THR A 315 1.16 -18.45 -0.41
CA THR A 315 -0.03 -18.41 0.45
C THR A 315 -0.90 -19.67 0.33
N GLU A 316 -1.02 -20.23 -0.88
CA GLU A 316 -1.96 -21.33 -1.17
C GLU A 316 -1.28 -22.71 -1.11
N GLU A 317 -0.03 -22.81 -1.57
CA GLU A 317 0.68 -24.10 -1.74
C GLU A 317 1.91 -24.25 -0.84
N GLY A 318 2.53 -23.15 -0.44
CA GLY A 318 3.77 -23.08 0.32
C GLY A 318 3.71 -23.83 1.66
N PRO A 319 2.68 -23.62 2.50
CA PRO A 319 2.53 -24.34 3.76
C PRO A 319 2.42 -25.86 3.58
N ALA A 320 1.78 -26.33 2.50
CA ALA A 320 1.67 -27.75 2.19
C ALA A 320 2.97 -28.32 1.58
N SER A 321 3.77 -27.46 0.93
CA SER A 321 5.06 -27.81 0.33
C SER A 321 6.16 -28.06 1.36
N VAL A 322 5.96 -27.63 2.61
CA VAL A 322 6.80 -27.99 3.75
C VAL A 322 6.10 -29.08 4.57
N SER A 323 6.77 -30.21 4.83
CA SER A 323 6.20 -31.28 5.65
C SER A 323 5.72 -30.72 7.00
N SER A 324 4.44 -30.92 7.33
CA SER A 324 3.86 -30.58 8.65
C SER A 324 4.47 -31.40 9.80
N HIS A 325 5.27 -32.41 9.46
CA HIS A 325 6.02 -33.21 10.40
C HIS A 325 7.50 -32.88 10.30
N THR A 326 8.00 -32.19 11.32
CA THR A 326 9.44 -32.17 11.58
C THR A 326 9.89 -33.60 11.82
N PHE A 327 10.81 -34.11 11.00
CA PHE A 327 11.48 -35.37 11.29
C PHE A 327 12.35 -35.17 12.53
N VAL A 328 11.85 -35.57 13.68
CA VAL A 328 12.60 -35.48 14.95
C VAL A 328 13.40 -36.76 15.11
N LEU A 329 14.72 -36.64 15.03
CA LEU A 329 15.63 -37.75 15.27
C LEU A 329 15.46 -38.30 16.70
N PRO A 330 15.53 -39.64 16.93
CA PRO A 330 15.43 -40.25 18.25
C PRO A 330 16.39 -39.64 19.29
N GLU A 331 17.62 -39.26 18.88
CA GLU A 331 18.58 -38.62 19.77
C GLU A 331 18.10 -37.25 20.27
N THR A 332 17.31 -36.55 19.46
CA THR A 332 16.72 -35.24 19.81
C THR A 332 15.64 -35.41 20.87
N LEU A 333 14.80 -36.45 20.77
CA LEU A 333 13.81 -36.78 21.80
C LEU A 333 14.50 -37.16 23.11
N ALA A 334 15.54 -37.99 23.05
CA ALA A 334 16.34 -38.37 24.22
C ALA A 334 17.07 -37.18 24.85
N ALA A 335 17.57 -36.24 24.05
CA ALA A 335 18.17 -35.00 24.55
C ALA A 335 17.13 -34.09 25.22
N ARG A 336 15.93 -33.94 24.64
CA ARG A 336 14.82 -33.18 25.24
C ARG A 336 14.36 -33.78 26.56
N ALA A 337 14.22 -35.11 26.63
CA ALA A 337 13.86 -35.81 27.86
C ALA A 337 14.90 -35.61 28.97
N ARG A 338 16.21 -35.70 28.62
CA ARG A 338 17.30 -35.43 29.57
C ARG A 338 17.29 -33.99 30.08
N LYS A 339 17.03 -33.01 29.20
CA LYS A 339 16.91 -31.60 29.58
C LYS A 339 15.73 -31.37 30.53
N ALA A 340 14.55 -31.91 30.21
CA ALA A 340 13.36 -31.80 31.05
C ALA A 340 13.56 -32.43 32.44
N ALA A 341 14.20 -33.61 32.52
CA ALA A 341 14.52 -34.25 33.79
C ALA A 341 15.48 -33.38 34.65
N LYS A 342 16.48 -32.76 34.03
CA LYS A 342 17.42 -31.85 34.72
C LYS A 342 16.73 -30.59 35.23
N GLU A 343 15.84 -30.00 34.43
CA GLU A 343 15.05 -28.81 34.82
C GLU A 343 14.09 -29.13 35.98
N GLN A 344 13.41 -30.28 35.95
CA GLN A 344 12.57 -30.75 37.05
C GLN A 344 13.36 -30.97 38.35
N ALA A 345 14.52 -31.62 38.27
CA ALA A 345 15.38 -31.83 39.43
C ALA A 345 15.88 -30.50 40.03
N THR A 346 16.20 -29.52 39.19
CA THR A 346 16.64 -28.18 39.63
C THR A 346 15.50 -27.42 40.32
N ALA A 347 14.29 -27.48 39.76
CA ALA A 347 13.10 -26.84 40.34
C ALA A 347 12.73 -27.43 41.71
N GLN A 348 12.85 -28.75 41.88
CA GLN A 348 12.59 -29.43 43.16
C GLN A 348 13.67 -29.16 44.23
N SER A 349 14.89 -28.80 43.82
CA SER A 349 16.01 -28.51 44.73
C SER A 349 16.11 -27.06 45.19
N THR A 350 15.24 -26.17 44.68
CA THR A 350 15.24 -24.76 45.07
C THR A 350 14.36 -24.59 46.32
N PRO A 351 14.92 -24.30 47.50
CA PRO A 351 14.12 -24.10 48.71
C PRO A 351 13.23 -22.86 48.58
N PRO A 352 12.04 -22.83 49.21
CA PRO A 352 11.15 -21.68 49.15
C PRO A 352 11.85 -20.45 49.73
N ALA A 353 11.80 -19.32 49.01
CA ALA A 353 12.34 -18.05 49.48
C ALA A 353 11.61 -17.64 50.78
N ALA A 354 12.39 -17.41 51.83
CA ALA A 354 11.93 -17.01 53.16
C ALA A 354 11.53 -15.54 53.23
#